data_AF-H8GRI4-F1
#
_entry.id   AF-H8GRI4-F1
#
_cell.length_a   1.000
_cell.length_b   1.000
_cell.length_c   1.000
_cell.angle_alpha   90.00
_cell.angle_beta   90.00
_cell.angle_gamma   90.00
#
_symmetry.space_group_name_H-M   'P 1'
#
loop_
_entity.id
_entity.type
_entity.pdbx_description
1 polymer ?
#
loop_
_entity_poly.entity_id
_entity_poly.type
_entity_poly.pdbx_seq_one_letter_code
_entity_poly.pdbx_strand_id
1 'polypeptide(L)'
;MLTAKAGDYNPANRQQSFFSMKNDPFNLLNLLAKLPAKAPHLLRGDAAEEKARQFLIGKGLTPISRNFRCKQGELDLIMQDGKILVIVEVRFRKSGRYGSAAESITRTKQSRIIAATQVYLIRQKLDCPVRFDVVAITGNGGIDWIPHAFSA
;
A
#
# COMPACT_ATOMS: atom_id res chain seq x y z
N MET A 1 -17.41 40.45 46.26
CA MET A 1 -17.25 41.79 45.69
C MET A 1 -15.99 41.76 44.82
N LEU A 2 -16.12 42.07 43.51
CA LEU A 2 -15.07 42.37 42.49
C LEU A 2 -14.18 41.21 42.00
N THR A 3 -13.76 41.02 40.73
CA THR A 3 -14.17 41.38 39.35
C THR A 3 -13.21 40.65 38.40
N ALA A 4 -13.66 40.24 37.21
CA ALA A 4 -12.85 39.61 36.15
C ALA A 4 -11.84 40.57 35.49
N LYS A 5 -10.76 40.04 34.89
CA LYS A 5 -10.05 40.69 33.77
C LYS A 5 -9.95 39.72 32.58
N ALA A 6 -10.61 40.12 31.49
CA ALA A 6 -10.46 39.54 30.16
C ALA A 6 -9.17 40.10 29.52
N GLY A 7 -8.36 39.22 28.92
CA GLY A 7 -7.26 39.62 28.03
C GLY A 7 -7.79 39.80 26.62
N ASP A 8 -7.44 40.91 25.99
CA ASP A 8 -7.93 41.36 24.69
C ASP A 8 -7.58 40.39 23.56
N TYR A 9 -8.61 39.76 22.99
CA TYR A 9 -8.51 38.94 21.78
C TYR A 9 -8.62 39.84 20.53
N ASN A 10 -7.51 40.01 19.80
CA ASN A 10 -7.50 40.73 18.52
C ASN A 10 -7.46 39.75 17.32
N PRO A 11 -8.56 39.58 16.58
CA PRO A 11 -8.65 38.62 15.46
C PRO A 11 -7.89 39.02 14.19
N ALA A 12 -7.36 40.25 14.08
CA ALA A 12 -6.69 40.74 12.88
C ALA A 12 -5.28 40.12 12.63
N ASN A 13 -4.59 39.65 13.68
CA ASN A 13 -3.23 39.09 13.56
C ASN A 13 -3.18 37.68 12.97
N ARG A 14 -4.32 36.98 12.82
CA ARG A 14 -4.37 35.61 12.30
C ARG A 14 -4.34 35.56 10.78
N GLN A 15 -4.79 36.61 10.10
CA GLN A 15 -4.89 36.60 8.63
C GLN A 15 -3.58 36.98 7.93
N GLN A 16 -2.75 37.86 8.53
CA GLN A 16 -1.42 38.17 7.99
C GLN A 16 -0.41 37.00 8.14
N SER A 17 -0.54 36.20 9.20
CA SER A 17 0.32 35.03 9.44
C SER A 17 -0.03 33.83 8.54
N PHE A 18 -1.28 33.71 8.09
CA PHE A 18 -1.73 32.60 7.23
C PHE A 18 -1.33 32.76 5.76
N PHE A 19 -1.22 33.99 5.26
CA PHE A 19 -0.89 34.25 3.86
C PHE A 19 0.62 34.09 3.56
N SER A 20 1.48 34.33 4.55
CA SER A 20 2.94 34.22 4.40
C SER A 20 3.48 32.78 4.44
N MET A 21 2.72 31.80 4.95
CA MET A 21 3.19 30.40 5.09
C MET A 21 3.12 29.56 3.80
N LYS A 22 2.36 29.99 2.78
CA LYS A 22 2.14 29.18 1.56
C LYS A 22 3.07 29.49 0.39
N ASN A 23 3.85 30.56 0.45
CA ASN A 23 4.71 31.02 -0.66
C ASN A 23 6.20 31.06 -0.31
N ASP A 24 6.62 30.36 0.76
CA ASP A 24 8.04 30.27 1.11
C ASP A 24 8.63 28.92 0.64
N PRO A 25 9.46 28.90 -0.42
CA PRO A 25 10.03 27.67 -0.96
C PRO A 25 10.94 26.93 0.03
N PHE A 26 11.43 27.58 1.08
CA PHE A 26 12.21 26.93 2.14
C PHE A 26 11.38 26.05 3.07
N ASN A 27 10.07 26.31 3.19
CA ASN A 27 9.20 25.55 4.08
C ASN A 27 8.86 24.16 3.49
N LEU A 28 8.82 24.04 2.16
CA LEU A 28 8.61 22.77 1.47
C LEU A 28 9.81 21.84 1.66
N LEU A 29 11.03 22.36 1.59
CA LEU A 29 12.26 21.59 1.79
C LEU A 29 12.39 21.09 3.24
N ASN A 30 12.00 21.92 4.22
CA ASN A 30 11.96 21.55 5.63
C ASN A 30 10.84 20.56 5.97
N LEU A 31 9.71 20.62 5.27
CA LEU A 31 8.63 19.64 5.41
C LEU A 31 9.04 18.28 4.84
N LEU A 32 9.72 18.26 3.68
CA LEU A 32 10.28 17.05 3.07
C LEU A 32 11.39 16.41 3.92
N ALA A 33 12.23 17.22 4.59
CA ALA A 33 13.28 16.74 5.50
C ALA A 33 12.75 16.19 6.84
N LYS A 34 11.51 16.52 7.22
CA LYS A 34 10.83 16.04 8.44
C LYS A 34 9.92 14.84 8.20
N LEU A 35 9.71 14.43 6.94
CA LEU A 35 9.10 13.13 6.66
C LEU A 35 10.11 12.05 7.03
N PRO A 36 9.75 11.04 7.85
CA PRO A 36 10.68 9.97 8.15
C PRO A 36 11.07 9.30 6.82
N ALA A 37 12.36 9.33 6.48
CA ALA A 37 12.87 8.56 5.35
C ALA A 37 12.42 7.12 5.54
N LYS A 38 11.59 6.61 4.62
CA LYS A 38 11.00 5.27 4.72
C LYS A 38 12.17 4.29 4.93
N ALA A 39 12.07 3.41 5.93
CA ALA A 39 13.15 2.47 6.22
C ALA A 39 13.57 1.71 4.94
N PRO A 40 14.86 1.39 4.71
CA PRO A 40 15.32 0.84 3.44
C PRO A 40 14.59 -0.44 3.00
N HIS A 41 14.06 -1.23 3.93
CA HIS A 41 13.23 -2.39 3.63
C HIS A 41 11.82 -2.01 3.12
N LEU A 42 11.28 -0.87 3.54
CA LEU A 42 10.01 -0.30 3.08
C LEU A 42 10.14 0.40 1.72
N LEU A 43 11.30 1.01 1.43
CA LEU A 43 11.62 1.51 0.07
C LEU A 43 11.76 0.36 -0.93
N ARG A 44 12.33 -0.78 -0.48
CA ARG A 44 12.36 -2.01 -1.26
C ARG A 44 10.98 -2.61 -1.47
N GLY A 45 10.08 -2.48 -0.48
CA GLY A 45 8.69 -2.90 -0.58
C GLY A 45 7.95 -2.20 -1.72
N ASP A 46 7.92 -0.87 -1.72
CA ASP A 46 7.22 -0.10 -2.76
C ASP A 46 7.81 -0.31 -4.15
N ALA A 47 9.14 -0.38 -4.26
CA ALA A 47 9.80 -0.64 -5.54
C ALA A 47 9.51 -2.06 -6.06
N ALA A 48 9.45 -3.05 -5.17
CA ALA A 48 9.06 -4.41 -5.53
C ALA A 48 7.59 -4.49 -5.95
N GLU A 49 6.69 -3.84 -5.23
CA GLU A 49 5.26 -3.73 -5.59
C GLU A 49 5.09 -3.09 -6.96
N GLU A 50 5.75 -1.97 -7.23
CA GLU A 50 5.62 -1.28 -8.50
C GLU A 50 6.19 -2.13 -9.65
N LYS A 51 7.33 -2.78 -9.43
CA LYS A 51 7.90 -3.70 -10.41
C LYS A 51 6.99 -4.89 -10.71
N ALA A 52 6.39 -5.48 -9.67
CA ALA A 52 5.41 -6.55 -9.82
C ALA A 52 4.17 -6.07 -10.60
N ARG A 53 3.65 -4.90 -10.26
CA ARG A 53 2.50 -4.28 -10.95
C ARG A 53 2.77 -4.07 -12.43
N GLN A 54 3.92 -3.48 -12.78
CA GLN A 54 4.31 -3.25 -14.19
C GLN A 54 4.48 -4.56 -14.96
N PHE A 55 5.09 -5.57 -14.32
CA PHE A 55 5.21 -6.90 -14.91
C PHE A 55 3.83 -7.51 -15.22
N LEU A 56 2.89 -7.47 -14.27
CA LEU A 56 1.55 -8.03 -14.44
C LEU A 56 0.72 -7.27 -15.49
N ILE A 57 0.89 -5.94 -15.58
CA ILE A 57 0.33 -5.14 -16.68
C ILE A 57 0.86 -5.62 -18.02
N GLY A 58 2.18 -5.86 -18.12
CA GLY A 58 2.79 -6.45 -19.31
C GLY A 58 2.33 -7.88 -19.61
N LYS A 59 1.70 -8.56 -18.65
CA LYS A 59 1.04 -9.87 -18.82
C LYS A 59 -0.46 -9.76 -19.13
N GLY A 60 -1.00 -8.55 -19.27
CA GLY A 60 -2.39 -8.32 -19.66
C GLY A 60 -3.36 -8.11 -18.50
N LEU A 61 -2.89 -8.09 -17.25
CA LEU A 61 -3.75 -7.80 -16.10
C LEU A 61 -3.99 -6.28 -15.98
N THR A 62 -5.23 -5.91 -15.65
CA THR A 62 -5.60 -4.51 -15.43
C THR A 62 -5.44 -4.15 -13.95
N PRO A 63 -4.77 -3.05 -13.59
CA PRO A 63 -4.64 -2.64 -12.20
C PRO A 63 -5.94 -2.05 -11.66
N ILE A 64 -6.39 -2.50 -10.48
CA ILE A 64 -7.56 -1.94 -9.78
C ILE A 64 -7.11 -1.09 -8.58
N SER A 65 -6.28 -1.65 -7.70
CA SER A 65 -5.85 -0.97 -6.48
C SER A 65 -4.53 -1.54 -5.94
N ARG A 66 -3.89 -0.81 -5.04
CA ARG A 66 -2.68 -1.23 -4.31
C ARG A 66 -2.79 -0.83 -2.85
N ASN A 67 -2.09 -1.56 -1.99
CA ASN A 67 -1.98 -1.26 -0.56
C ASN A 67 -3.33 -1.10 0.15
N PHE A 68 -4.30 -1.97 -0.18
CA PHE A 68 -5.58 -1.97 0.51
C PHE A 68 -5.40 -2.49 1.93
N ARG A 69 -5.95 -1.77 2.91
CA ARG A 69 -5.83 -2.09 4.34
C ARG A 69 -7.21 -2.10 5.00
N CYS A 70 -7.42 -3.11 5.85
CA CYS A 70 -8.58 -3.21 6.72
C CYS A 70 -8.18 -3.83 8.07
N LYS A 71 -9.13 -3.95 9.00
CA LYS A 71 -8.87 -4.53 10.33
C LYS A 71 -8.39 -5.99 10.23
N GLN A 72 -8.83 -6.71 9.21
CA GLN A 72 -8.58 -8.13 8.98
C GLN A 72 -7.22 -8.41 8.33
N GLY A 73 -6.65 -7.45 7.60
CA GLY A 73 -5.41 -7.65 6.87
C GLY A 73 -5.12 -6.56 5.84
N GLU A 74 -4.14 -6.86 4.99
CA GLU A 74 -3.67 -6.01 3.91
C GLU A 74 -3.61 -6.82 2.60
N LEU A 75 -3.81 -6.14 1.48
CA LEU A 75 -3.67 -6.68 0.12
C LEU A 75 -2.70 -5.77 -0.64
N ASP A 76 -1.59 -6.33 -1.14
CA ASP A 76 -0.53 -5.55 -1.78
C ASP A 76 -1.00 -5.01 -3.13
N LEU A 77 -1.48 -5.88 -4.02
CA LEU A 77 -2.05 -5.50 -5.31
C LEU A 77 -3.40 -6.19 -5.54
N ILE A 78 -4.31 -5.45 -6.16
CA ILE A 78 -5.61 -5.93 -6.64
C ILE A 78 -5.64 -5.64 -8.14
N MET A 79 -5.77 -6.69 -8.93
CA MET A 79 -5.74 -6.66 -10.38
C MET A 79 -6.98 -7.34 -10.95
N GLN A 80 -7.21 -7.18 -12.25
CA GLN A 80 -8.29 -7.81 -12.98
C GLN A 80 -7.74 -8.64 -14.14
N ASP A 81 -8.26 -9.85 -14.27
CA ASP A 81 -8.01 -10.76 -15.39
C ASP A 81 -9.38 -11.17 -15.97
N GLY A 82 -9.85 -10.41 -16.97
CA GLY A 82 -11.21 -10.53 -17.50
C GLY A 82 -12.27 -10.32 -16.40
N LYS A 83 -12.99 -11.38 -16.03
CA LYS A 83 -14.03 -11.36 -14.98
C LYS A 83 -13.50 -11.73 -13.59
N ILE A 84 -12.22 -12.07 -13.48
CA ILE A 84 -11.61 -12.57 -12.25
C ILE A 84 -10.91 -11.42 -11.54
N LEU A 85 -11.21 -11.26 -10.25
CA LEU A 85 -10.45 -10.39 -9.35
C LEU A 85 -9.20 -11.14 -8.89
N VAL A 86 -8.03 -10.58 -9.17
CA VAL A 86 -6.75 -11.20 -8.84
C VAL A 86 -6.12 -10.46 -7.68
N ILE A 87 -5.97 -11.15 -6.56
CA ILE A 87 -5.30 -10.66 -5.36
C ILE A 87 -3.85 -11.12 -5.42
N VAL A 88 -2.92 -10.19 -5.45
CA VAL A 88 -1.49 -10.52 -5.59
C VAL A 88 -0.72 -10.08 -4.37
N GLU A 89 -0.04 -11.03 -3.77
CA GLU A 89 0.92 -10.83 -2.69
C GLU A 89 2.34 -10.68 -3.28
N VAL A 90 3.05 -9.62 -2.92
CA VAL A 90 4.38 -9.30 -3.46
C VAL A 90 5.46 -9.61 -2.43
N ARG A 91 6.44 -10.43 -2.79
CA ARG A 91 7.53 -10.83 -1.90
C ARG A 91 8.88 -10.47 -2.47
N PHE A 92 9.69 -9.75 -1.69
CA PHE A 92 11.10 -9.57 -2.01
C PHE A 92 11.95 -10.70 -1.41
N ARG A 93 12.87 -11.26 -2.20
CA ARG A 93 13.81 -12.32 -1.79
C ARG A 93 15.25 -11.87 -2.04
N LYS A 94 16.08 -11.86 -1.00
CA LYS A 94 17.50 -11.50 -1.12
C LYS A 94 18.35 -12.61 -1.76
N SER A 95 17.97 -13.88 -1.57
CA SER A 95 18.65 -15.05 -2.15
C SER A 95 17.61 -16.09 -2.64
N GLY A 96 17.91 -16.79 -3.73
CA GLY A 96 17.02 -17.81 -4.32
C GLY A 96 17.08 -19.18 -3.65
N ARG A 97 17.66 -19.31 -2.44
CA ARG A 97 18.02 -20.61 -1.83
C ARG A 97 16.95 -21.23 -0.90
N TYR A 98 15.80 -20.61 -0.68
CA TYR A 98 14.77 -21.11 0.26
C TYR A 98 13.35 -21.11 -0.33
N GLY A 99 12.77 -22.31 -0.48
CA GLY A 99 11.34 -22.61 -0.75
C GLY A 99 10.74 -22.01 -2.03
N SER A 100 9.64 -22.54 -2.54
CA SER A 100 8.89 -21.87 -3.62
C SER A 100 8.25 -20.56 -3.11
N ALA A 101 7.92 -19.61 -4.01
CA ALA A 101 7.25 -18.37 -3.59
C ALA A 101 5.89 -18.63 -2.92
N ALA A 102 5.15 -19.63 -3.39
CA ALA A 102 3.90 -20.08 -2.79
C ALA A 102 4.09 -20.66 -1.38
N GLU A 103 5.12 -21.49 -1.16
CA GLU A 103 5.43 -22.05 0.17
C GLU A 103 5.77 -20.99 1.22
N SER A 104 6.20 -19.79 0.79
CA SER A 104 6.51 -18.69 1.71
C SER A 104 5.28 -17.92 2.22
N ILE A 105 4.08 -18.24 1.73
CA ILE A 105 2.83 -17.69 2.26
C ILE A 105 2.27 -18.68 3.27
N THR A 106 2.55 -18.43 4.56
CA THR A 106 2.06 -19.25 5.66
C THR A 106 0.53 -19.29 5.68
N ARG A 107 -0.06 -20.36 6.23
CA ARG A 107 -1.52 -20.49 6.40
C ARG A 107 -2.13 -19.27 7.10
N THR A 108 -1.47 -18.75 8.14
CA THR A 108 -1.89 -17.53 8.84
C THR A 108 -1.96 -16.33 7.90
N LYS A 109 -0.99 -16.16 6.99
CA LYS A 109 -1.02 -15.07 6.02
C LYS A 109 -2.10 -15.28 4.96
N GLN A 110 -2.29 -16.51 4.46
CA GLN A 110 -3.39 -16.84 3.57
C GLN A 110 -4.74 -16.46 4.19
N SER A 111 -5.01 -16.87 5.44
CA SER A 111 -6.26 -16.52 6.14
C SER A 111 -6.50 -15.01 6.25
N ARG A 112 -5.44 -14.21 6.49
CA ARG A 112 -5.55 -12.74 6.55
C ARG A 112 -5.84 -12.13 5.18
N ILE A 113 -5.19 -12.62 4.12
CA ILE A 113 -5.43 -12.18 2.75
C ILE A 113 -6.88 -12.52 2.34
N ILE A 114 -7.34 -13.73 2.63
CA ILE A 114 -8.72 -14.17 2.35
C ILE A 114 -9.72 -13.27 3.09
N ALA A 115 -9.53 -13.05 4.39
CA ALA A 115 -10.41 -12.19 5.18
C ALA A 115 -10.43 -10.74 4.69
N ALA A 116 -9.28 -10.17 4.33
CA ALA A 116 -9.20 -8.84 3.75
C ALA A 116 -9.87 -8.76 2.36
N THR A 117 -9.78 -9.82 1.57
CA THR A 117 -10.45 -9.92 0.27
C THR A 117 -11.97 -9.93 0.41
N GLN A 118 -12.52 -10.68 1.39
CA GLN A 118 -13.96 -10.66 1.67
C GLN A 118 -14.45 -9.25 2.03
N VAL A 119 -13.69 -8.52 2.85
CA VAL A 119 -14.00 -7.12 3.18
C VAL A 119 -13.95 -6.24 1.94
N TYR A 120 -12.98 -6.46 1.05
CA TYR A 120 -12.88 -5.72 -0.21
C TYR A 120 -14.10 -5.94 -1.10
N LEU A 121 -14.49 -7.21 -1.33
CA LEU A 121 -15.66 -7.58 -2.14
C LEU A 121 -16.94 -6.92 -1.62
N ILE A 122 -17.19 -7.01 -0.30
CA ILE A 122 -18.36 -6.39 0.34
C ILE A 122 -18.35 -4.87 0.16
N ARG A 123 -17.20 -4.21 0.39
CA ARG A 123 -17.07 -2.75 0.27
C ARG A 123 -17.28 -2.25 -1.16
N GLN A 124 -16.80 -3.00 -2.14
CA GLN A 124 -16.93 -2.67 -3.55
C GLN A 124 -18.22 -3.20 -4.18
N LYS A 125 -19.05 -3.94 -3.42
CA LYS A 125 -20.27 -4.60 -3.90
C LYS A 125 -20.00 -5.51 -5.11
N LEU A 126 -18.89 -6.24 -5.06
CA LEU A 126 -18.46 -7.13 -6.13
C LEU A 126 -18.92 -8.56 -5.84
N ASP A 127 -19.44 -9.20 -6.87
CA ASP A 127 -19.72 -10.64 -6.91
C ASP A 127 -19.02 -11.22 -8.14
N CYS A 128 -17.80 -11.69 -7.94
CA CYS A 128 -16.95 -12.19 -9.02
C CYS A 128 -15.98 -13.27 -8.51
N PRO A 129 -15.50 -14.16 -9.38
CA PRO A 129 -14.47 -15.12 -9.02
C PRO A 129 -13.19 -14.41 -8.56
N VAL A 130 -12.54 -14.99 -7.55
CA VAL A 130 -11.27 -14.51 -7.01
C VAL A 130 -10.16 -15.51 -7.29
N ARG A 131 -8.99 -15.01 -7.69
CA ARG A 131 -7.74 -15.76 -7.78
C ARG A 131 -6.70 -15.14 -6.86
N PHE A 132 -5.92 -15.97 -6.16
CA PHE A 132 -4.81 -15.53 -5.33
C PHE A 132 -3.48 -15.90 -5.99
N ASP A 133 -2.67 -14.89 -6.29
CA ASP A 133 -1.38 -15.03 -6.95
C ASP A 133 -0.26 -14.56 -6.02
N VAL A 134 0.96 -15.02 -6.29
CA VAL A 134 2.18 -14.52 -5.63
C VAL A 134 3.15 -14.04 -6.69
N VAL A 135 3.75 -12.88 -6.47
CA VAL A 135 4.90 -12.41 -7.25
C VAL A 135 6.12 -12.28 -6.33
N ALA A 136 7.16 -13.06 -6.63
CA ALA A 136 8.45 -12.94 -5.98
C ALA A 136 9.43 -12.12 -6.82
N ILE A 137 10.00 -11.09 -6.21
CA ILE A 137 11.07 -10.25 -6.78
C ILE A 137 12.38 -10.64 -6.11
N THR A 138 13.38 -11.04 -6.89
CA THR A 138 14.71 -11.39 -6.38
C THR A 138 15.65 -10.18 -6.34
N GLY A 139 16.69 -10.25 -5.53
CA GLY A 139 17.68 -9.17 -5.38
C GLY A 139 18.44 -8.79 -6.65
N ASN A 140 18.57 -9.71 -7.62
CA ASN A 140 19.11 -9.43 -8.96
C ASN A 140 18.05 -8.93 -9.96
N GLY A 141 16.83 -8.70 -9.50
CA GLY A 141 15.73 -8.17 -10.31
C GLY A 141 14.95 -9.22 -11.10
N GLY A 142 15.15 -10.51 -10.87
CA GLY A 142 14.28 -11.57 -11.39
C GLY A 142 12.85 -11.45 -10.84
N ILE A 143 11.89 -11.91 -11.63
CA ILE A 143 10.48 -11.94 -11.28
C ILE A 143 9.99 -13.38 -11.47
N ASP A 144 9.38 -13.93 -10.44
CA ASP A 144 8.70 -15.22 -10.47
C ASP A 144 7.22 -14.99 -10.11
N TRP A 145 6.32 -15.30 -11.03
CA TRP A 145 4.88 -15.14 -10.85
C TRP A 145 4.22 -16.50 -10.81
N ILE A 146 3.58 -16.76 -9.67
CA ILE A 146 2.85 -18.00 -9.41
C ILE A 146 1.35 -17.68 -9.41
N PRO A 147 0.65 -17.93 -10.52
CA PRO A 147 -0.80 -17.83 -10.53
C PRO A 147 -1.41 -18.96 -9.70
N HIS A 148 -2.58 -18.73 -9.09
CA HIS A 148 -3.26 -19.73 -8.24
C HIS A 148 -2.38 -20.26 -7.10
N ALA A 149 -1.60 -19.38 -6.48
CA ALA A 149 -0.64 -19.74 -5.44
C ALA A 149 -1.30 -20.41 -4.22
N PHE A 150 -2.56 -20.09 -3.95
CA PHE A 150 -3.40 -20.80 -2.98
C PHE A 150 -4.90 -20.58 -3.29
N SER A 151 -5.75 -21.38 -2.65
CA SER A 151 -7.22 -21.29 -2.73
C SER A 151 -7.82 -20.81 -1.41
N ALA A 152 -9.02 -20.21 -1.49
CA ALA A 152 -9.84 -19.83 -0.35
C ALA A 152 -10.98 -20.83 -0.11
#